data_AF-A0A846PJW9-F1
#
_entry.id   AF-A0A846PJW9-F1
#
_cell.length_a   1.000
_cell.length_b   1.000
_cell.length_c   1.000
_cell.angle_alpha   90.00
_cell.angle_beta   90.00
_cell.angle_gamma   90.00
#
_symmetry.space_group_name_H-M   'P 1'
#
loop_
_entity.id
_entity.type
_entity.pdbx_description
1 polymer ?
#
loop_
_entity_poly.entity_id
_entity_poly.type
_entity_poly.pdbx_seq_one_letter_code
_entity_poly.pdbx_strand_id
1 'polypeptide(L)' 'DLKDIFAIQDEITMEIVTAMRVKLTAGEQARLLGKGTKNLEAYLKFLEGFEQFYRWNKEANVRAKQLFEEAIAL' A
#
# COMPACT_ATOMS: atom_id res chain seq x y z
N ASP A 1 4.65 -25.96 0.07
CA ASP A 1 3.42 -25.44 0.68
C ASP A 1 3.60 -24.42 1.80
N LEU A 2 4.66 -23.61 1.80
CA LEU A 2 4.79 -22.48 2.73
C LEU A 2 4.38 -21.14 2.08
N LYS A 3 4.58 -21.03 0.76
CA LYS A 3 4.25 -19.82 -0.02
C LYS A 3 2.76 -19.52 -0.05
N ASP A 4 1.92 -20.55 -0.15
CA ASP A 4 0.45 -20.37 -0.16
C ASP A 4 -0.07 -19.92 1.20
N ILE A 5 0.56 -20.37 2.30
CA ILE A 5 0.22 -19.93 3.66
C ILE A 5 0.54 -18.44 3.83
N PHE A 6 1.71 -17.99 3.36
CA PHE A 6 2.06 -16.56 3.41
C PHE A 6 1.18 -15.72 2.48
N ALA A 7 0.81 -16.23 1.30
CA ALA A 7 -0.10 -15.52 0.40
C ALA A 7 -1.49 -15.32 1.03
N ILE A 8 -2.03 -16.34 1.69
CA ILE A 8 -3.31 -16.24 2.41
C ILE A 8 -3.17 -15.30 3.62
N GLN A 9 -2.04 -15.32 4.32
CA GLN A 9 -1.79 -14.42 5.44
C GLN A 9 -1.67 -12.95 5.00
N ASP A 10 -1.03 -12.70 3.87
CA ASP A 10 -0.92 -11.36 3.27
C ASP A 10 -2.29 -10.86 2.83
N GLU A 11 -3.13 -11.71 2.26
CA GLU A 11 -4.51 -11.38 1.90
C GLU A 11 -5.32 -10.99 3.15
N ILE A 12 -5.33 -11.82 4.20
CA ILE A 12 -6.03 -11.51 5.45
C ILE A 12 -5.50 -10.21 6.07
N THR A 13 -4.18 -10.01 6.04
CA THR A 13 -3.55 -8.80 6.59
C THR A 13 -3.92 -7.57 5.78
N MET A 14 -3.95 -7.68 4.46
CA MET A 14 -4.38 -6.61 3.56
C MET A 14 -5.84 -6.21 3.81
N GLU A 15 -6.74 -7.19 4.01
CA GLU A 15 -8.14 -6.95 4.35
C GLU A 15 -8.27 -6.18 5.68
N ILE A 16 -7.51 -6.57 6.72
CA ILE A 16 -7.51 -5.88 8.00
C ILE A 16 -6.99 -4.43 7.86
N VAL A 17 -5.84 -4.24 7.20
CA VAL A 17 -5.25 -2.91 7.00
C VAL A 17 -6.16 -2.02 6.15
N THR A 18 -6.82 -2.59 5.15
CA THR A 18 -7.81 -1.90 4.31
C THR A 18 -9.02 -1.52 5.16
N ALA A 19 -9.61 -2.44 5.91
CA ALA A 19 -10.74 -2.17 6.79
C ALA A 19 -10.44 -1.07 7.83
N MET A 20 -9.23 -1.05 8.40
CA MET A 20 -8.79 0.02 9.31
C MET A 20 -8.69 1.40 8.63
N ARG A 21 -8.30 1.43 7.35
CA ARG A 21 -8.21 2.68 6.56
C ARG A 21 -9.57 3.12 6.00
N VAL A 22 -10.50 2.20 5.79
CA VAL A 22 -11.84 2.50 5.29
C VAL A 22 -12.73 3.00 6.45
N LYS A 23 -12.55 4.27 6.78
CA LYS A 23 -13.65 5.15 7.23
C LYS A 23 -14.00 6.15 6.12
N LEU A 24 -14.07 5.66 4.89
CA LEU A 24 -14.27 6.44 3.68
C LEU A 24 -15.37 5.81 2.81
N THR A 25 -16.07 6.64 2.06
CA THR A 25 -17.33 6.30 1.38
C THR A 25 -17.11 5.29 0.24
N ALA A 26 -18.16 4.58 -0.17
CA ALA A 26 -18.11 3.47 -1.13
C ALA A 26 -17.36 3.78 -2.45
N GLY A 27 -17.28 5.04 -2.88
CA GLY A 27 -16.52 5.46 -4.07
C GLY A 27 -15.00 5.41 -3.92
N GLU A 28 -14.48 5.56 -2.69
CA GLU A 28 -13.05 5.46 -2.39
C GLU A 28 -12.59 4.00 -2.32
N GLN A 29 -13.46 3.09 -1.85
CA GLN A 29 -13.22 1.65 -1.85
C GLN A 29 -13.11 1.07 -3.28
N ALA A 30 -13.99 1.49 -4.20
CA ALA A 30 -13.97 1.02 -5.58
C ALA A 30 -12.71 1.45 -6.35
N ARG A 31 -12.15 2.62 -6.03
CA ARG A 31 -10.91 3.12 -6.66
C ARG A 31 -9.66 2.39 -6.17
N LEU A 32 -9.66 1.92 -4.92
CA LEU A 32 -8.56 1.14 -4.32
C LEU A 32 -8.53 -0.31 -4.83
N LEU A 33 -9.67 -0.99 -4.87
CA LEU A 33 -9.75 -2.42 -5.24
C LEU A 33 -9.57 -2.69 -6.74
N GLY A 34 -9.80 -1.70 -7.60
CA GLY A 34 -9.84 -1.95 -9.05
C GLY A 34 -8.49 -2.00 -9.77
N LYS A 35 -7.40 -1.41 -9.23
CA LYS A 35 -6.14 -1.18 -9.98
C LYS A 35 -4.83 -1.20 -9.16
N GLY A 36 -4.86 -1.67 -7.91
CA GLY A 36 -3.69 -1.71 -7.02
C GLY A 36 -2.82 -2.95 -7.16
N THR A 37 -1.86 -3.11 -6.24
CA THR A 37 -1.04 -4.32 -6.08
C THR A 37 -1.72 -5.34 -5.16
N LYS A 38 -1.44 -6.64 -5.35
CA LYS A 38 -1.82 -7.71 -4.41
C LYS A 38 -0.69 -8.07 -3.43
N ASN A 39 0.49 -7.49 -3.62
CA ASN A 39 1.63 -7.69 -2.73
C ASN A 39 1.51 -6.74 -1.53
N LEU A 40 1.43 -7.29 -0.32
CA LEU A 40 1.31 -6.51 0.91
C LEU A 40 2.51 -5.58 1.13
N GLU A 41 3.72 -6.05 0.85
CA GLU A 41 4.93 -5.26 0.99
C GLU A 41 4.91 -4.05 0.04
N ALA A 42 4.52 -4.29 -1.22
CA ALA A 42 4.37 -3.22 -2.21
C ALA A 42 3.34 -2.17 -1.76
N TYR A 43 2.21 -2.61 -1.19
CA TYR A 43 1.20 -1.69 -0.67
C TYR A 43 1.71 -0.89 0.53
N LEU A 44 2.39 -1.52 1.49
CA LEU A 44 2.94 -0.82 2.66
C LEU A 44 3.98 0.24 2.25
N LYS A 45 4.88 -0.08 1.32
CA LYS A 45 5.85 0.89 0.78
C LYS A 45 5.17 2.06 0.07
N PHE A 46 4.12 1.78 -0.70
CA PHE A 46 3.29 2.82 -1.31
C PHE A 46 2.66 3.73 -0.25
N LEU A 47 2.16 3.17 0.85
CA LEU A 47 1.58 3.97 1.94
C LEU A 47 2.62 4.86 2.64
N GLU A 48 3.81 4.32 2.91
CA GLU A 48 4.92 5.10 3.49
C GLU A 48 5.35 6.23 2.53
N GLY A 49 5.47 5.93 1.24
CA GLY A 49 5.79 6.93 0.22
C GLY A 49 4.75 8.06 0.16
N PHE A 50 3.46 7.71 0.27
CA PHE A 50 2.37 8.69 0.34
C PHE A 50 2.45 9.59 1.58
N GLU A 51 2.78 9.02 2.74
CA GLU A 51 2.96 9.76 3.98
C GLU A 51 4.12 10.76 3.89
N GLN A 52 5.24 10.37 3.27
CA GLN A 52 6.37 11.27 3.00
C GLN A 52 6.01 12.37 1.98
N PHE A 53 5.27 12.03 0.92
CA PHE A 53 4.87 12.97 -0.12
C PHE A 53 4.06 14.15 0.44
N TYR A 54 3.16 13.89 1.41
CA TYR A 54 2.34 14.94 2.03
C TYR A 54 3.10 15.88 2.97
N ARG A 55 4.38 15.64 3.25
CA ARG A 55 5.21 16.55 4.07
C ARG A 55 5.73 17.77 3.30
N TRP A 56 5.52 17.82 1.99
CA TRP A 56 5.78 18.97 1.10
C TRP A 56 7.15 19.64 1.29
N ASN A 57 8.20 18.84 1.45
CA ASN A 57 9.59 19.31 1.45
C ASN A 57 10.45 18.41 0.54
N LYS A 58 11.64 18.91 0.19
CA LYS A 58 12.51 18.29 -0.82
C LYS A 58 13.00 16.91 -0.38
N GLU A 59 13.45 16.80 0.86
CA GLU A 59 14.02 15.58 1.43
C GLU A 59 12.97 14.47 1.49
N ALA A 60 11.76 14.81 1.96
CA ALA A 60 10.63 13.89 2.00
C ALA A 60 10.16 13.49 0.59
N ASN A 61 10.22 14.40 -0.39
CA ASN A 61 9.86 14.05 -1.77
C ASN A 61 10.85 13.06 -2.40
N VAL A 62 12.15 13.22 -2.15
CA VAL A 62 13.18 12.26 -2.59
C VAL A 62 12.92 10.88 -1.97
N ARG A 63 12.63 10.84 -0.66
CA ARG A 63 12.31 9.58 0.03
C ARG A 63 11.00 8.96 -0.46
N ALA A 64 9.97 9.76 -0.70
CA ALA A 64 8.70 9.30 -1.28
C ALA A 64 8.93 8.63 -2.64
N LYS A 65 9.75 9.25 -3.51
CA LYS A 65 10.10 8.67 -4.81
C LYS A 65 10.77 7.30 -4.67
N GLN A 66 11.75 7.16 -3.78
CA GLN A 66 12.44 5.87 -3.54
C GLN A 66 11.45 4.79 -3.08
N LEU A 67 10.57 5.12 -2.13
CA LEU A 67 9.55 4.19 -1.63
C LEU A 67 8.57 3.75 -2.71
N PHE A 68 8.19 4.65 -3.63
CA PHE A 68 7.35 4.30 -4.77
C PHE A 68 8.08 3.41 -5.78
N GLU A 69 9.35 3.68 -6.06
CA GLU A 69 10.16 2.83 -6.94
C GLU A 69 10.32 1.42 -6.37
N GLU A 70 10.55 1.30 -5.06
CA GLU A 70 10.59 0.01 -4.37
C GLU A 70 9.23 -0.71 -4.40
N ALA A 71 8.12 0.01 -4.26
CA ALA A 71 6.77 -0.55 -4.36
C ALA A 71 6.46 -1.08 -5.77
N ILE A 72 6.98 -0.44 -6.82
CA ILE A 72 6.82 -0.88 -8.21
C ILE A 72 7.66 -2.13 -8.51
N ALA A 73 8.78 -2.31 -7.82
CA ALA A 73 9.69 -3.44 -8.00
C ALA A 73 9.20 -4.75 -7.34
N LEU A 74 8.13 -4.69 -6.55
CA LEU A 74 7.55 -5.79 -5.75
C LEU A 74 6.21 -6.29 -6.32
#